data_AF-X0W8N6-F1
#
_entry.id   AF-X0W8N6-F1
#
_cell.length_a   1.000
_cell.length_b   1.000
_cell.length_c   1.000
_cell.angle_alpha   90.00
_cell.angle_beta   90.00
_cell.angle_gamma   90.00
#
_symmetry.space_group_name_H-M   'P 1'
#
loop_
_entity.id
_entity.type
_entity.pdbx_description
1 polymer ?
#
loop_
_entity_poly.entity_id
_entity_poly.type
_entity_poly.pdbx_seq_one_letter_code
_entity_poly.pdbx_strand_id
1 'polypeptide(L)'
;MVERINFKIFVRKLHHTLENLIQRKGEVVSDEITRRAFVNNAFDGALTILGILMGNLVLGSTDPRLVISMGLSACLAMGMSGAFGRYLSERAERKRALRQMEQYMFTDLSGSILERESEKKVLLISLIDGLSPALAAV
;
A
#
# COMPACT_ATOMS: atom_id res chain seq x y z
N MET A 1 2.12 -34.66 -3.39
CA MET A 1 0.82 -34.27 -4.00
C MET A 1 0.01 -33.55 -2.93
N VAL A 2 0.21 -32.23 -2.74
CA VAL A 2 -0.38 -31.48 -1.61
C VAL A 2 -1.00 -30.17 -2.10
N GLU A 3 -2.25 -30.01 -1.69
CA GLU A 3 -3.10 -28.79 -1.59
C GLU A 3 -3.46 -27.98 -2.84
N ARG A 4 -4.64 -28.30 -3.38
CA ARG A 4 -5.50 -27.30 -4.04
C ARG A 4 -5.92 -26.25 -3.01
N ILE A 5 -5.19 -25.14 -2.98
CA ILE A 5 -5.57 -23.96 -2.19
C ILE A 5 -6.94 -23.48 -2.69
N ASN A 6 -7.94 -23.63 -1.84
CA ASN A 6 -9.33 -23.30 -2.12
C ASN A 6 -9.49 -21.76 -2.13
N PHE A 7 -9.41 -21.16 -3.32
CA PHE A 7 -9.57 -19.71 -3.57
C PHE A 7 -10.79 -19.10 -2.85
N LYS A 8 -11.89 -19.85 -2.71
CA LYS A 8 -13.08 -19.44 -1.94
C LYS A 8 -12.82 -19.18 -0.45
N ILE A 9 -11.94 -19.96 0.18
CA ILE A 9 -11.59 -19.79 1.60
C ILE A 9 -10.71 -18.54 1.76
N PHE A 10 -9.77 -18.33 0.83
CA PHE A 10 -8.95 -17.11 0.78
C PHE A 10 -9.82 -15.86 0.61
N VAL A 11 -10.79 -15.87 -0.32
CA VAL A 11 -11.71 -14.75 -0.56
C VAL A 11 -12.62 -14.47 0.63
N ARG A 12 -13.15 -15.51 1.31
CA ARG A 12 -13.95 -15.32 2.53
C ARG A 12 -13.12 -14.79 3.70
N LYS A 13 -11.90 -15.27 3.86
CA LYS A 13 -10.97 -14.79 4.89
C LYS A 13 -10.56 -13.34 4.61
N LEU A 14 -10.37 -13.00 3.33
CA LEU A 14 -10.13 -11.63 2.87
C LEU A 14 -11.33 -10.72 3.18
N HIS A 15 -12.55 -11.15 2.88
CA HIS A 15 -13.78 -10.40 3.19
C HIS A 15 -13.96 -10.13 4.69
N HIS A 16 -13.79 -11.15 5.53
CA HIS A 16 -13.89 -10.97 6.99
C HIS A 16 -12.74 -10.14 7.57
N THR A 17 -11.57 -10.16 6.94
CA THR A 17 -10.45 -9.30 7.34
C THR A 17 -10.72 -7.86 6.93
N LEU A 18 -11.33 -7.63 5.76
CA LEU A 18 -11.74 -6.30 5.28
C LEU A 18 -12.83 -5.66 6.16
N GLU A 19 -13.84 -6.43 6.60
CA GLU A 19 -14.91 -5.90 7.47
C GLU A 19 -14.40 -5.49 8.86
N ASN A 20 -13.48 -6.27 9.45
CA ASN A 20 -12.88 -5.93 10.74
C ASN A 20 -11.88 -4.76 10.63
N LEU A 21 -11.26 -4.56 9.47
CA LEU A 21 -10.41 -3.40 9.16
C LEU A 21 -11.22 -2.10 9.04
N ILE A 22 -12.47 -2.18 8.58
CA ILE A 22 -13.37 -1.03 8.42
C ILE A 22 -13.77 -0.42 9.77
N GLN A 23 -13.88 -1.23 10.84
CA GLN A 23 -14.24 -0.75 12.19
C GLN A 23 -13.12 0.03 12.90
N ARG A 24 -11.85 -0.14 12.49
CA ARG A 24 -10.68 0.57 13.06
C ARG A 24 -10.16 1.72 12.19
N LYS A 25 -10.93 2.13 11.17
CA LYS A 25 -10.59 3.19 10.20
C LYS A 25 -10.11 4.50 10.83
N GLY A 26 -10.60 4.87 12.01
CA GLY A 26 -10.24 6.13 12.67
C GLY A 26 -8.81 6.20 13.21
N GLU A 27 -8.27 5.10 13.74
CA GLU A 27 -6.93 5.09 14.36
C GLU A 27 -5.80 4.97 13.32
N VAL A 28 -6.00 4.19 12.25
CA VAL A 28 -4.95 3.89 11.27
C VAL A 28 -4.80 5.00 10.23
N VAL A 29 -5.89 5.68 9.87
CA VAL A 29 -5.87 6.84 8.95
C VAL A 29 -5.22 8.06 9.60
N SER A 30 -5.31 8.19 10.93
CA SER A 30 -4.66 9.25 11.71
C SER A 30 -3.22 8.94 12.12
N ASP A 31 -2.71 7.74 11.80
CA ASP A 31 -1.34 7.34 12.10
C ASP A 31 -0.35 8.13 11.21
N GLU A 32 0.71 8.66 11.83
CA GLU A 32 1.68 9.52 11.14
C GLU A 32 2.33 8.81 9.96
N ILE A 33 2.50 7.49 10.08
CA ILE A 33 3.06 6.59 9.05
C ILE A 33 2.17 6.55 7.81
N THR A 34 0.84 6.46 7.99
CA THR A 34 -0.15 6.42 6.91
C THR A 34 -0.24 7.77 6.22
N ARG A 35 -0.26 8.88 6.99
CA ARG A 35 -0.29 10.23 6.43
C ARG A 35 0.95 10.51 5.58
N ARG A 36 2.14 10.14 6.08
CA ARG A 36 3.39 10.30 5.32
C ARG A 36 3.40 9.46 4.04
N ALA A 37 2.94 8.21 4.11
CA ALA A 37 2.85 7.33 2.96
C ALA A 37 1.94 7.94 1.88
N PHE A 38 0.73 8.32 2.26
CA PHE A 38 -0.22 8.97 1.36
C PHE A 38 0.35 10.24 0.73
N VAL A 39 0.86 11.18 1.54
CA VAL A 39 1.37 12.45 1.02
C VAL A 39 2.56 12.25 0.10
N ASN A 40 3.55 11.44 0.48
CA ASN A 40 4.73 11.22 -0.35
C ASN A 40 4.37 10.61 -1.71
N ASN A 41 3.56 9.55 -1.72
CA ASN A 41 3.26 8.85 -2.96
C ASN A 41 2.21 9.60 -3.82
N ALA A 42 1.35 10.42 -3.20
CA ALA A 42 0.49 11.38 -3.92
C ALA A 42 1.31 12.49 -4.60
N PHE A 43 2.32 13.02 -3.90
CA PHE A 43 3.20 14.06 -4.44
C PHE A 43 4.02 13.54 -5.63
N ASP A 44 4.51 12.30 -5.55
CA ASP A 44 5.21 11.63 -6.66
C ASP A 44 4.30 11.44 -7.88
N GLY A 45 3.02 11.10 -7.67
CA GLY A 45 2.03 11.04 -8.76
C GLY A 45 1.83 12.38 -9.47
N ALA A 46 1.66 13.46 -8.70
CA ALA A 46 1.50 14.81 -9.25
C ALA A 46 2.74 15.30 -10.01
N LEU A 47 3.94 15.10 -9.44
CA LEU A 47 5.20 15.45 -10.09
C LEU A 47 5.43 14.65 -11.38
N THR A 48 5.00 13.39 -11.42
CA THR A 48 5.10 12.54 -12.61
C THR A 48 4.24 13.06 -13.74
N ILE A 49 3.00 13.46 -13.46
CA ILE A 49 2.11 14.05 -14.48
C ILE A 49 2.64 15.41 -14.95
N LEU A 50 3.15 16.24 -14.04
CA LEU A 50 3.83 17.48 -14.42
C LEU A 50 5.03 17.22 -15.32
N GLY A 51 5.83 16.19 -15.04
CA GLY A 51 6.95 15.77 -15.89
C GLY A 51 6.49 15.31 -17.28
N ILE A 52 5.42 14.52 -17.35
CA ILE A 52 4.81 14.08 -18.62
C ILE A 52 4.30 15.29 -19.42
N LEU A 53 3.63 16.24 -18.77
CA LEU A 53 3.14 17.47 -19.40
C LEU A 53 4.30 18.33 -19.94
N MET A 54 5.35 18.51 -19.15
CA MET A 54 6.54 19.26 -19.57
C MET A 54 7.26 18.57 -20.75
N GLY A 55 7.39 17.24 -20.72
CA GLY A 55 7.93 16.48 -21.84
C GLY A 55 7.10 16.67 -23.11
N ASN A 56 5.77 16.61 -23.00
CA ASN A 56 4.88 16.83 -24.13
C ASN A 56 5.02 18.24 -24.72
N LEU A 57 5.17 19.27 -23.88
CA LEU A 57 5.42 20.65 -24.32
C LEU A 57 6.75 20.78 -25.09
N VAL A 58 7.82 20.14 -24.61
CA VAL A 58 9.14 20.19 -25.27
C VAL A 58 9.13 19.50 -26.63
N LEU A 59 8.37 18.40 -26.77
CA LEU A 59 8.22 17.69 -28.04
C LEU A 59 7.33 18.41 -29.06
N GLY A 60 6.60 19.46 -28.65
CA GLY A 60 5.65 20.16 -29.51
C GLY A 60 4.42 19.32 -29.90
N SER A 61 4.29 18.12 -29.34
CA SER A 61 3.10 17.28 -29.48
C SER A 61 2.03 17.76 -28.50
N THR A 62 0.81 17.91 -28.96
CA THR A 62 -0.35 18.29 -28.14
C THR A 62 -1.43 17.22 -28.20
N ASP A 63 -1.05 15.95 -28.35
CA ASP A 63 -2.02 14.86 -28.32
C ASP A 63 -2.42 14.56 -26.85
N PRO A 64 -3.66 14.90 -26.43
CA PRO A 64 -4.11 14.67 -25.07
C PRO A 64 -4.21 13.17 -24.74
N ARG A 65 -4.39 12.32 -25.76
CA ARG A 65 -4.46 10.87 -25.57
C ARG A 65 -3.13 10.31 -25.08
N LEU A 66 -2.03 10.91 -25.53
CA LEU A 66 -0.67 10.51 -25.17
C LEU A 66 -0.40 10.84 -23.69
N VAL A 67 -0.76 12.05 -23.25
CA VAL A 67 -0.64 12.46 -21.84
C VAL A 67 -1.51 11.59 -20.92
N ILE A 68 -2.77 11.36 -21.29
CA ILE A 68 -3.69 10.56 -20.47
C ILE A 68 -3.22 9.11 -20.36
N SER A 69 -2.80 8.50 -21.47
CA SER A 69 -2.32 7.11 -21.48
C SER A 69 -1.02 6.94 -20.70
N MET A 70 -0.03 7.83 -20.88
CA MET A 70 1.21 7.81 -20.11
C MET A 70 0.96 8.06 -18.62
N GLY A 71 0.09 9.02 -18.29
CA GLY A 71 -0.29 9.32 -16.90
C GLY A 71 -0.95 8.13 -16.22
N LEU A 72 -1.90 7.46 -16.88
CA LEU A 72 -2.54 6.24 -16.37
C LEU A 72 -1.54 5.10 -16.18
N SER A 73 -0.66 4.86 -17.17
CA SER A 73 0.37 3.83 -17.05
C SER A 73 1.34 4.12 -15.91
N ALA A 74 1.78 5.36 -15.74
CA ALA A 74 2.66 5.78 -14.67
C ALA A 74 2.01 5.63 -13.29
N CYS A 75 0.74 6.04 -13.15
CA CYS A 75 -0.01 5.88 -11.90
C CYS A 75 -0.22 4.41 -11.53
N LEU A 76 -0.49 3.54 -12.51
CA LEU A 76 -0.61 2.10 -12.26
C LEU A 76 0.72 1.48 -11.83
N ALA A 77 1.82 1.85 -12.48
CA ALA A 77 3.16 1.38 -12.11
C ALA A 77 3.55 1.84 -10.70
N MET A 78 3.35 3.12 -10.39
CA MET A 78 3.60 3.70 -9.06
C MET A 78 2.70 3.09 -7.99
N GLY A 79 1.42 2.89 -8.29
CA GLY A 79 0.48 2.30 -7.34
C GLY A 79 0.85 0.87 -6.97
N MET A 80 1.24 0.04 -7.95
CA MET A 80 1.78 -1.29 -7.65
C MET A 80 3.11 -1.20 -6.89
N SER A 81 4.04 -0.36 -7.34
CA SER A 81 5.37 -0.23 -6.73
C SER A 81 5.30 0.21 -5.26
N GLY A 82 4.54 1.27 -4.97
CA GLY A 82 4.29 1.79 -3.63
C GLY A 82 3.61 0.75 -2.74
N ALA A 83 2.51 0.15 -3.22
CA ALA A 83 1.80 -0.88 -2.46
C ALA A 83 2.72 -2.04 -2.05
N PHE A 84 3.42 -2.67 -3.00
CA PHE A 84 4.27 -3.82 -2.69
C PHE A 84 5.51 -3.42 -1.87
N GLY A 85 6.16 -2.30 -2.20
CA GLY A 85 7.33 -1.80 -1.48
C GLY A 85 7.02 -1.50 -0.02
N ARG A 86 5.94 -0.77 0.23
CA ARG A 86 5.47 -0.42 1.58
C ARG A 86 5.04 -1.65 2.35
N TYR A 87 4.31 -2.58 1.72
CA TYR A 87 3.91 -3.84 2.33
C TYR A 87 5.11 -4.65 2.84
N LEU A 88 6.11 -4.86 1.97
CA LEU A 88 7.30 -5.65 2.32
C LEU A 88 8.14 -4.98 3.41
N SER A 89 8.35 -3.67 3.30
CA SER A 89 9.13 -2.90 4.26
C SER A 89 8.48 -2.87 5.63
N GLU A 90 7.20 -2.51 5.71
CA GLU A 90 6.48 -2.42 6.98
C GLU A 90 6.31 -3.83 7.59
N ARG A 91 6.04 -4.87 6.80
CA ARG A 91 5.98 -6.25 7.29
C ARG A 91 7.31 -6.69 7.91
N ALA A 92 8.43 -6.35 7.26
CA ALA A 92 9.76 -6.69 7.78
C ALA A 92 10.04 -5.97 9.10
N GLU A 93 9.71 -4.69 9.19
CA GLU A 93 9.90 -3.88 10.40
C GLU A 93 9.04 -4.38 11.55
N ARG A 94 7.77 -4.70 11.30
CA ARG A 94 6.86 -5.29 12.29
C ARG A 94 7.31 -6.67 12.78
N LYS A 95 7.78 -7.54 11.88
CA LYS A 95 8.34 -8.84 12.25
C LYS A 95 9.64 -8.73 13.05
N ARG A 96 10.43 -7.69 12.80
CA ARG A 96 11.64 -7.39 13.58
C ARG A 96 11.28 -6.87 14.98
N ALA A 97 10.26 -6.02 15.09
CA ALA A 97 9.78 -5.52 16.37
C ALA A 97 9.20 -6.64 17.25
N LEU A 98 8.39 -7.55 16.67
CA LEU A 98 7.86 -8.71 17.40
C LEU A 98 8.97 -9.60 17.96
N ARG A 99 9.98 -9.94 17.14
CA ARG A 99 11.13 -10.74 17.60
C ARG A 99 11.92 -10.09 18.73
N GLN A 100 12.05 -8.77 18.73
CA GLN A 100 12.68 -8.06 19.85
C GLN A 100 11.84 -8.17 21.12
N MET A 101 10.51 -8.05 21.02
CA MET A 101 9.62 -8.23 22.17
C MET A 101 9.66 -9.67 22.71
N GLU A 102 9.71 -10.68 21.85
CA GLU A 102 9.87 -12.09 22.23
C GLU A 102 11.15 -12.32 23.04
N GLN A 103 12.27 -11.71 22.61
CA GLN A 103 13.54 -11.80 23.31
C GLN A 103 13.49 -11.16 24.71
N TYR A 104 12.83 -10.00 24.85
CA TYR A 104 12.71 -9.34 26.16
C TYR A 104 11.75 -10.07 27.11
N MET A 105 10.68 -10.68 26.58
CA MET A 105 9.68 -11.39 27.38
C MET A 105 10.02 -12.88 27.59
N PHE A 106 11.07 -13.40 26.95
CA PHE A 106 11.39 -14.84 26.90
C PHE A 106 10.18 -15.72 26.54
N THR A 107 9.26 -15.18 25.73
CA THR A 107 7.98 -15.82 25.40
C THR A 107 7.74 -15.67 23.90
N ASP A 108 7.29 -16.75 23.26
CA ASP A 108 6.91 -16.74 21.84
C ASP A 108 5.59 -15.96 21.65
N LEU A 109 5.61 -14.94 20.80
CA LEU A 109 4.46 -14.11 20.45
C LEU A 109 3.90 -14.48 19.08
N SER A 110 4.41 -15.54 18.46
CA SER A 110 3.89 -16.10 17.21
C SER A 110 2.42 -16.48 17.33
N GLY A 111 1.59 -16.00 16.41
CA GLY A 111 0.15 -16.21 16.38
C GLY A 111 -0.65 -15.36 17.36
N SER A 112 0.00 -14.46 18.11
CA SER A 112 -0.65 -13.55 19.06
C SER A 112 -1.59 -12.56 18.37
N ILE A 113 -2.50 -11.97 19.15
CA ILE A 113 -3.39 -10.89 18.68
C ILE A 113 -2.54 -9.71 18.16
N LEU A 114 -1.38 -9.45 18.77
CA LEU A 114 -0.47 -8.38 18.38
C LEU A 114 0.11 -8.59 16.96
N GLU A 115 0.56 -9.81 16.64
CA GLU A 115 1.05 -10.13 15.30
C GLU A 115 -0.05 -9.98 14.24
N ARG A 116 -1.23 -10.52 14.53
CA ARG A 116 -2.38 -10.45 13.59
C ARG A 116 -2.84 -9.03 13.32
N GLU A 117 -2.87 -8.18 14.34
CA GLU A 117 -3.23 -6.76 14.17
C GLU A 117 -2.15 -5.99 13.40
N SER A 118 -0.89 -6.36 13.57
CA SER A 118 0.24 -5.76 12.86
C SER A 118 0.21 -6.07 11.36
N GLU A 119 -0.02 -7.33 10.96
CA GLU A 119 -0.14 -7.70 9.53
C GLU A 119 -1.32 -7.00 8.84
N LYS A 120 -2.43 -6.79 9.57
CA LYS A 120 -3.59 -6.05 9.09
C LYS A 120 -3.29 -4.57 8.83
N LYS A 121 -2.58 -3.91 9.74
CA LYS A 121 -2.16 -2.50 9.55
C LYS A 121 -1.26 -2.34 8.34
N VAL A 122 -0.28 -3.24 8.17
CA VAL A 122 0.64 -3.25 7.02
C VAL A 122 -0.13 -3.34 5.69
N LEU A 123 -1.15 -4.20 5.61
CA LEU A 123 -1.98 -4.33 4.42
C LEU A 123 -2.76 -3.05 4.11
N LEU A 124 -3.33 -2.39 5.13
CA LEU A 124 -4.09 -1.16 4.94
C LEU A 124 -3.19 -0.01 4.48
N ILE A 125 -2.01 0.15 5.10
CA ILE A 125 -1.03 1.18 4.73
C ILE A 125 -0.58 0.99 3.28
N SER A 126 -0.29 -0.24 2.87
CA SER A 126 0.06 -0.60 1.50
C SER A 126 -1.03 -0.24 0.48
N LEU A 127 -2.30 -0.46 0.81
CA LEU A 127 -3.42 -0.09 -0.06
C LEU A 127 -3.56 1.43 -0.21
N ILE A 128 -3.45 2.17 0.90
CA ILE A 128 -3.53 3.63 0.90
C ILE A 128 -2.39 4.22 0.08
N ASP A 129 -1.18 3.68 0.26
CA ASP A 129 0.00 4.07 -0.49
C ASP A 129 -0.20 3.78 -1.98
N GLY A 130 -0.63 2.57 -2.37
CA GLY A 130 -0.83 2.22 -3.77
C GLY A 130 -1.95 2.98 -4.49
N LEU A 131 -2.96 3.47 -3.76
CA LEU A 131 -4.07 4.24 -4.34
C LEU A 131 -3.78 5.74 -4.40
N SER A 132 -2.82 6.25 -3.64
CA SER A 132 -2.57 7.69 -3.55
C SER A 132 -2.11 8.34 -4.87
N PRO A 133 -1.28 7.71 -5.74
CA PRO A 133 -0.87 8.34 -7.00
C PRO A 133 -2.05 8.50 -7.95
N ALA A 134 -2.93 7.50 -8.02
CA ALA A 134 -4.12 7.54 -8.85
C ALA A 134 -5.13 8.60 -8.37
N LEU A 135 -5.24 8.81 -7.06
CA LEU A 135 -6.10 9.85 -6.48
C LEU A 135 -5.53 11.26 -6.64
N ALA A 136 -4.20 11.41 -6.65
CA ALA A 136 -3.55 12.70 -6.89
C ALA A 136 -3.54 13.09 -8.37
N ALA A 137 -3.68 12.11 -9.26
CA ALA A 137 -3.62 12.25 -10.70
C ALA A 137 -4.94 12.70 -11.36
N VAL A 138 -6.06 12.53 -10.65
CA VAL A 138 -7.42 12.86 -11.10
C VAL A 138 -7.87 14.15 -10.45
#